data_AF-A0A0S8KXR0-F1
#
_entry.id   AF-A0A0S8KXR0-F1
#
_cell.length_a   1.000
_cell.length_b   1.000
_cell.length_c   1.000
_cell.angle_alpha   90.00
_cell.angle_beta   90.00
_cell.angle_gamma   90.00
#
_symmetry.space_group_name_H-M   'P 1'
#
loop_
_entity.id
_entity.type
_entity.pdbx_description
1 polymer ?
#
loop_
_entity_poly.entity_id
_entity_poly.type
_entity_poly.pdbx_seq_one_letter_code
_entity_poly.pdbx_strand_id
1 'polypeptide(L)'
;MSINCTSPRLFILIISILLTSFQQKTQAQQGYIIPTGTSQGKFTKAYKLVLEASDEHYRSTGTSMDKVLFPDYGEYSIYWIGSGEHQGGFVFPDEIPQEFQYVRSSTYQNYNWQNNPHFSIDFQKQPNKVAIFKSAYRADSITISWQSLQFIKLFESYLPEDICYTIDEEELAQTGLDENTELLIMPAFTVKGENYTYYIDSIVGLGYDFKSKLDAFLSGGGMIYTEGNAASFLEKTGYLESGTID
;
A
#
# COMPACT_ATOMS: atom_id res chain seq x y z
N MET A 1 29.53 -19.80 75.63
CA MET A 1 28.53 -19.56 74.56
C MET A 1 29.04 -18.39 73.73
N SER A 2 29.76 -18.67 72.64
CA SER A 2 30.37 -17.67 71.76
C SER A 2 29.46 -17.48 70.56
N ILE A 3 28.86 -16.29 70.44
CA ILE A 3 28.00 -15.91 69.31
C ILE A 3 28.92 -15.52 68.16
N ASN A 4 28.95 -16.34 67.11
CA ASN A 4 29.74 -16.09 65.91
C ASN A 4 29.20 -14.85 65.17
N CYS A 5 30.08 -13.86 65.05
CA CYS A 5 29.86 -12.62 64.34
C CYS A 5 29.75 -12.90 62.84
N THR A 6 28.54 -12.91 62.30
CA THR A 6 28.28 -13.06 60.87
C THR A 6 28.84 -11.85 60.11
N SER A 7 29.77 -12.15 59.21
CA SER A 7 30.57 -11.21 58.42
C SER A 7 29.72 -10.18 57.64
N PRO A 8 29.97 -8.86 57.79
CA PRO A 8 29.28 -7.80 57.04
C PRO A 8 29.53 -7.85 55.53
N ARG A 9 30.47 -8.68 55.06
CA ARG A 9 30.75 -8.86 53.62
C ARG A 9 29.64 -9.62 52.89
N LEU A 10 28.92 -10.52 53.58
CA LEU A 10 27.82 -11.27 52.95
C LEU A 10 26.62 -10.36 52.67
N PHE A 11 26.35 -9.41 53.57
CA PHE A 11 25.23 -8.48 53.44
C PHE A 11 25.42 -7.49 52.29
N ILE A 12 26.66 -7.00 52.11
CA ILE A 12 27.02 -6.12 50.98
C ILE A 12 26.88 -6.85 49.64
N LEU A 13 27.27 -8.14 49.57
CA LEU A 13 27.14 -8.93 48.35
C LEU A 13 25.66 -9.14 47.95
N ILE A 14 24.78 -9.41 48.92
CA ILE A 14 23.35 -9.59 48.69
C ILE A 14 22.69 -8.28 48.23
N ILE A 15 23.07 -7.14 48.82
CA ILE A 15 22.60 -5.82 48.38
C ILE A 15 23.07 -5.51 46.95
N SER A 16 24.33 -5.81 46.61
CA SER A 16 24.85 -5.60 45.24
C SER A 16 24.15 -6.48 44.20
N ILE A 17 23.77 -7.72 44.54
CA ILE A 17 23.02 -8.63 43.65
C ILE A 17 21.55 -8.18 43.51
N LEU A 18 20.96 -7.62 44.56
CA LEU A 18 19.61 -7.04 44.51
C LEU A 18 19.56 -5.71 43.74
N LEU A 19 20.63 -4.91 43.74
CA LEU A 19 20.71 -3.67 42.97
C LEU A 19 20.98 -3.89 41.47
N THR A 20 21.66 -4.97 41.08
CA THR A 20 21.87 -5.30 39.66
C THR A 20 20.67 -5.98 39.00
N SER A 21 19.74 -6.53 39.79
CA SER A 21 18.54 -7.23 39.28
C SER A 21 17.36 -6.29 38.97
N PHE A 22 17.48 -4.98 39.27
CA PHE A 22 16.49 -3.96 38.92
C PHE A 22 16.86 -3.11 37.69
N GLN A 23 17.82 -3.54 36.87
CA GLN A 23 17.88 -3.06 35.49
C GLN A 23 16.76 -3.75 34.68
N GLN A 24 15.51 -3.37 34.96
CA GLN A 24 14.48 -3.49 33.94
C GLN A 24 15.06 -2.80 32.71
N LYS A 25 15.26 -3.57 31.63
CA LYS A 25 15.46 -2.99 30.31
C LYS A 25 14.18 -2.19 30.04
N THR A 26 14.16 -0.92 30.44
CA THR A 26 13.27 0.06 29.83
C THR A 26 13.54 -0.06 28.35
N GLN A 27 12.66 -0.76 27.63
CA GLN A 27 12.69 -0.74 26.18
C GLN A 27 12.55 0.73 25.83
N ALA A 28 13.65 1.32 25.34
CA ALA A 28 13.66 2.72 24.98
C ALA A 28 12.65 2.88 23.85
N GLN A 29 11.78 3.87 23.99
CA GLN A 29 10.92 4.29 22.92
C GLN A 29 11.79 4.61 21.70
N GLN A 30 11.64 3.86 20.61
CA GLN A 30 12.53 3.88 19.45
C GLN A 30 11.74 3.75 18.16
N GLY A 31 12.07 4.55 17.16
CA GLY A 31 11.39 4.55 15.88
C GLY A 31 11.81 5.76 15.06
N TYR A 32 11.02 6.09 14.06
CA TYR A 32 11.36 7.10 13.07
C TYR A 32 10.25 8.12 12.91
N ILE A 33 10.64 9.40 12.82
CA ILE A 33 9.80 10.46 12.29
C ILE A 33 10.11 10.58 10.79
N ILE A 34 9.10 10.38 9.96
CA ILE A 34 9.22 10.47 8.51
C ILE A 34 8.56 11.78 8.07
N PRO A 35 9.33 12.81 7.69
CA PRO A 35 8.74 14.05 7.17
C PRO A 35 8.02 13.80 5.84
N THR A 36 6.96 14.56 5.61
CA THR A 36 6.21 14.60 4.34
C THR A 36 6.32 15.96 3.64
N GLY A 37 7.01 16.93 4.24
CA GLY A 37 7.20 18.25 3.64
C GLY A 37 8.27 18.26 2.53
N THR A 38 8.70 19.45 2.15
CA THR A 38 9.76 19.67 1.14
C THR A 38 11.11 19.07 1.51
N SER A 39 11.32 18.75 2.80
CA SER A 39 12.50 18.03 3.26
C SER A 39 12.52 16.57 2.82
N GLN A 40 11.38 16.00 2.41
CA GLN A 40 11.28 14.63 1.92
C GLN A 40 11.60 14.57 0.43
N GLY A 41 12.82 14.17 0.09
CA GLY A 41 13.25 14.00 -1.30
C GLY A 41 12.58 12.84 -2.04
N LYS A 42 11.84 11.98 -1.32
CA LYS A 42 11.10 10.83 -1.84
C LYS A 42 9.68 10.79 -1.30
N PHE A 43 8.94 11.89 -1.51
CA PHE A 43 7.60 12.11 -0.98
C PHE A 43 6.68 10.89 -1.16
N THR A 44 6.51 10.42 -2.39
CA THR A 44 5.57 9.33 -2.67
C THR A 44 6.01 7.99 -2.07
N LYS A 45 7.32 7.73 -1.94
CA LYS A 45 7.81 6.54 -1.25
C LYS A 45 7.55 6.58 0.25
N ALA A 46 7.58 7.76 0.87
CA ALA A 46 7.24 7.90 2.28
C ALA A 46 5.78 7.55 2.54
N TYR A 47 4.86 7.97 1.67
CA TYR A 47 3.45 7.59 1.75
C TYR A 47 3.26 6.10 1.46
N LYS A 48 3.91 5.56 0.42
CA LYS A 48 3.84 4.12 0.11
C LYS A 48 4.28 3.25 1.29
N LEU A 49 5.40 3.58 1.95
CA LEU A 49 5.85 2.92 3.17
C LEU A 49 4.77 2.90 4.25
N VAL A 50 4.15 4.06 4.49
CA VAL A 50 3.12 4.19 5.53
C VAL A 50 1.86 3.40 5.20
N LEU A 51 1.42 3.39 3.93
CA LEU A 51 0.27 2.61 3.49
C LEU A 51 0.53 1.10 3.56
N GLU A 52 1.75 0.65 3.22
CA GLU A 52 2.11 -0.77 3.32
C GLU A 52 2.15 -1.24 4.77
N ALA A 53 2.72 -0.42 5.65
CA ALA A 53 2.93 -0.79 7.03
C ALA A 53 1.71 -0.50 7.93
N SER A 54 0.75 0.33 7.50
CA SER A 54 -0.49 0.56 8.26
C SER A 54 -1.42 -0.65 8.33
N ASP A 55 -1.28 -1.60 7.40
CA ASP A 55 -2.02 -2.87 7.42
C ASP A 55 -1.39 -3.88 8.39
N GLU A 56 -0.19 -3.60 8.93
CA GLU A 56 0.50 -4.52 9.82
C GLU A 56 -0.10 -4.53 11.23
N HIS A 57 -0.30 -5.73 11.75
CA HIS A 57 -0.63 -5.90 13.15
C HIS A 57 0.64 -5.84 14.01
N TYR A 58 1.03 -4.61 14.33
CA TYR A 58 2.22 -4.24 15.11
C TYR A 58 2.35 -4.98 16.46
N ARG A 59 1.27 -5.49 17.08
CA ARG A 59 1.40 -6.31 18.31
C ARG A 59 2.25 -7.57 18.12
N SER A 60 2.46 -8.01 16.89
CA SER A 60 3.16 -9.26 16.52
C SER A 60 4.52 -9.08 15.82
N THR A 61 4.95 -7.85 15.48
CA THR A 61 6.12 -7.62 14.59
C THR A 61 7.50 -7.78 15.27
N GLY A 62 7.56 -8.03 16.59
CA GLY A 62 8.77 -8.54 17.24
C GLY A 62 9.46 -7.58 18.21
N THR A 63 10.78 -7.70 18.33
CA THR A 63 11.60 -7.05 19.39
C THR A 63 12.06 -5.63 19.06
N SER A 64 11.98 -5.21 17.80
CA SER A 64 12.40 -3.88 17.31
C SER A 64 11.34 -2.80 17.51
N MET A 65 10.06 -3.18 17.49
CA MET A 65 8.95 -2.25 17.61
C MET A 65 8.93 -1.51 18.96
N ASP A 66 8.58 -0.23 18.89
CA ASP A 66 8.22 0.61 20.01
C ASP A 66 6.95 0.17 20.75
N LYS A 67 7.11 -0.58 21.83
CA LYS A 67 5.98 -0.97 22.69
C LYS A 67 5.53 0.14 23.65
N VAL A 68 6.31 1.20 23.81
CA VAL A 68 6.00 2.30 24.74
C VAL A 68 5.13 3.36 24.07
N LEU A 69 5.29 3.55 22.75
CA LEU A 69 4.44 4.43 21.96
C LEU A 69 2.96 4.05 22.07
N PHE A 70 2.66 2.75 22.15
CA PHE A 70 1.30 2.24 22.19
C PHE A 70 0.84 1.96 23.63
N PRO A 71 -0.24 2.58 24.11
CA PRO A 71 -0.83 2.19 25.39
C PRO A 71 -1.41 0.77 25.30
N ASP A 72 -1.49 0.05 26.42
CA ASP A 72 -1.97 -1.34 26.50
C ASP A 72 -3.37 -1.58 25.88
N TYR A 73 -4.15 -0.52 25.68
CA TYR A 73 -5.51 -0.53 25.14
C TYR A 73 -5.66 0.28 23.83
N GLY A 74 -4.56 0.70 23.20
CA GLY A 74 -4.56 1.48 21.96
C GLY A 74 -4.47 0.65 20.68
N GLU A 75 -4.76 1.31 19.56
CA GLU A 75 -4.41 0.83 18.22
C GLU A 75 -2.88 0.89 18.07
N TYR A 76 -2.31 -0.19 17.56
CA TYR A 76 -0.89 -0.22 17.22
C TYR A 76 -0.83 0.15 15.74
N SER A 77 -0.60 1.43 15.45
CA SER A 77 -0.70 1.99 14.11
C SER A 77 0.39 3.02 13.86
N ILE A 78 0.61 3.34 12.60
CA ILE A 78 1.37 4.53 12.22
C ILE A 78 0.52 5.76 12.52
N TYR A 79 1.14 6.80 13.08
CA TYR A 79 0.47 8.06 13.36
C TYR A 79 0.87 9.16 12.40
N TRP A 80 -0.10 9.99 12.00
CA TRP A 80 0.13 11.27 11.35
C TRP A 80 0.11 12.41 12.37
N ILE A 81 1.15 13.24 12.36
CA ILE A 81 1.36 14.30 13.35
C ILE A 81 0.55 15.53 12.96
N GLY A 82 -0.47 15.88 13.75
CA GLY A 82 -1.39 16.98 13.45
C GLY A 82 -0.88 18.39 13.79
N SER A 83 0.04 18.52 14.76
CA SER A 83 0.65 19.81 15.11
C SER A 83 2.04 19.67 15.77
N GLY A 84 2.69 20.81 16.00
CA GLY A 84 4.00 20.88 16.66
C GLY A 84 5.17 20.96 15.67
N GLU A 85 6.38 20.74 16.16
CA GLU A 85 7.62 20.85 15.36
C GLU A 85 7.65 19.88 14.16
N HIS A 86 7.04 18.71 14.31
CA HIS A 86 7.01 17.67 13.29
C HIS A 86 5.66 17.56 12.56
N GLN A 87 4.86 18.63 12.57
CA GLN A 87 3.55 18.66 11.92
C GLN A 87 3.62 18.15 10.47
N GLY A 88 2.67 17.29 10.11
CA GLY A 88 2.56 16.66 8.80
C GLY A 88 3.43 15.41 8.64
N GLY A 89 4.40 15.16 9.51
CA GLY A 89 5.21 13.95 9.48
C GLY A 89 4.47 12.70 9.97
N PHE A 90 5.03 11.53 9.70
CA PHE A 90 4.56 10.25 10.21
C PHE A 90 5.44 9.76 11.37
N VAL A 91 4.83 9.13 12.36
CA VAL A 91 5.50 8.40 13.43
C VAL A 91 5.47 6.93 13.07
N PHE A 92 6.63 6.40 12.68
CA PHE A 92 6.81 5.01 12.28
C PHE A 92 7.49 4.24 13.43
N PRO A 93 6.81 3.24 14.01
CA PRO A 93 7.21 2.64 15.29
C PRO A 93 8.24 1.49 15.19
N ASP A 94 8.72 1.18 13.99
CA ASP A 94 9.59 0.02 13.74
C ASP A 94 10.79 0.39 12.85
N GLU A 95 11.59 -0.60 12.45
CA GLU A 95 12.68 -0.43 11.49
C GLU A 95 12.16 -0.15 10.07
N ILE A 96 12.76 0.83 9.38
CA ILE A 96 12.40 1.12 8.00
C ILE A 96 12.90 -0.04 7.11
N PRO A 97 12.01 -0.70 6.33
CA PRO A 97 12.41 -1.78 5.44
C PRO A 97 13.44 -1.34 4.39
N GLN A 98 14.26 -2.28 3.91
CA GLN A 98 15.42 -1.96 3.09
C GLN A 98 15.05 -1.31 1.74
N GLU A 99 13.91 -1.68 1.16
CA GLU A 99 13.32 -1.09 -0.04
C GLU A 99 12.96 0.40 0.13
N PHE A 100 12.77 0.84 1.38
CA PHE A 100 12.49 2.23 1.78
C PHE A 100 13.67 2.94 2.45
N GLN A 101 14.89 2.37 2.44
CA GLN A 101 16.07 2.95 3.08
C GLN A 101 16.44 4.39 2.66
N TYR A 102 15.93 4.84 1.50
CA TYR A 102 16.14 6.19 0.99
C TYR A 102 15.06 7.20 1.41
N VAL A 103 14.01 6.74 2.11
CA VAL A 103 13.05 7.62 2.77
C VAL A 103 13.79 8.37 3.86
N ARG A 104 13.80 9.70 3.78
CA ARG A 104 14.41 10.50 4.83
C ARG A 104 13.61 10.34 6.11
N SER A 105 14.32 10.15 7.21
CA SER A 105 13.74 10.01 8.54
C SER A 105 14.70 10.50 9.61
N SER A 106 14.17 10.79 10.80
CA SER A 106 14.96 11.05 12.00
C SER A 106 14.52 10.09 13.09
N THR A 107 15.48 9.46 13.76
CA THR A 107 15.14 8.63 14.92
C THR A 107 14.59 9.51 16.04
N TYR A 108 13.61 9.00 16.78
CA TYR A 108 13.15 9.63 18.02
C TYR A 108 13.56 8.78 19.23
N GLN A 109 13.70 9.44 20.38
CA GLN A 109 13.82 8.80 21.69
C GLN A 109 12.86 9.51 22.64
N ASN A 110 11.98 8.77 23.30
CA ASN A 110 10.94 9.30 24.20
C ASN A 110 9.90 10.21 23.52
N TYR A 111 9.39 9.80 22.36
CA TYR A 111 8.34 10.51 21.64
C TYR A 111 7.02 10.63 22.43
N ASN A 112 6.68 11.84 22.86
CA ASN A 112 5.43 12.09 23.56
C ASN A 112 4.28 12.38 22.59
N TRP A 113 3.57 11.33 22.19
CA TRP A 113 2.41 11.44 21.30
C TRP A 113 1.19 12.13 21.94
N GLN A 114 1.12 12.24 23.27
CA GLN A 114 -0.03 12.83 23.97
C GLN A 114 -0.01 14.36 23.97
N ASN A 115 1.16 14.97 23.75
CA ASN A 115 1.32 16.42 23.78
C ASN A 115 0.80 17.14 22.53
N ASN A 116 0.56 16.42 21.45
CA ASN A 116 0.08 16.96 20.18
C ASN A 116 -1.05 16.07 19.64
N PRO A 117 -1.98 16.60 18.82
CA PRO A 117 -2.94 15.80 18.09
C PRO A 117 -2.21 14.87 17.11
N HIS A 118 -2.64 13.61 17.10
CA HIS A 118 -2.18 12.57 16.19
C HIS A 118 -3.39 11.86 15.60
N PHE A 119 -3.25 11.36 14.39
CA PHE A 119 -4.28 10.58 13.71
C PHE A 119 -3.71 9.20 13.41
N SER A 120 -4.37 8.12 13.83
CA SER A 120 -4.00 6.79 13.38
C SER A 120 -4.28 6.66 11.89
N ILE A 121 -3.36 6.03 11.17
CA ILE A 121 -3.55 5.65 9.78
C ILE A 121 -3.91 4.17 9.79
N ASP A 122 -5.16 3.89 9.41
CA ASP A 122 -5.66 2.56 9.14
C ASP A 122 -5.98 2.49 7.64
N PHE A 123 -5.05 1.89 6.89
CA PHE A 123 -5.28 1.56 5.48
C PHE A 123 -5.18 0.05 5.36
N GLN A 124 -6.34 -0.57 5.15
CA GLN A 124 -6.46 -2.00 4.97
C GLN A 124 -6.06 -2.34 3.54
N LYS A 125 -4.94 -3.05 3.39
CA LYS A 125 -4.44 -3.45 2.07
C LYS A 125 -5.36 -4.54 1.52
N GLN A 126 -6.21 -4.15 0.57
CA GLN A 126 -7.00 -5.11 -0.20
C GLN A 126 -6.33 -5.33 -1.56
N PRO A 127 -5.95 -6.58 -1.90
CA PRO A 127 -5.33 -6.88 -3.18
C PRO A 127 -6.35 -6.70 -4.33
N ASN A 128 -5.84 -6.63 -5.55
CA ASN A 128 -6.62 -6.68 -6.80
C ASN A 128 -7.73 -5.61 -6.93
N LYS A 129 -7.57 -4.46 -6.27
CA LYS A 129 -8.50 -3.32 -6.34
C LYS A 129 -8.59 -2.69 -7.73
N VAL A 130 -7.48 -2.69 -8.47
CA VAL A 130 -7.40 -2.08 -9.81
C VAL A 130 -7.01 -3.13 -10.84
N ALA A 131 -7.88 -3.36 -11.81
CA ALA A 131 -7.59 -4.17 -12.97
C ALA A 131 -7.14 -3.27 -14.12
N ILE A 132 -6.02 -3.60 -14.77
CA ILE A 132 -5.58 -2.95 -16.00
C ILE A 132 -5.77 -3.93 -17.15
N PHE A 133 -6.64 -3.57 -18.08
CA PHE A 133 -6.79 -4.32 -19.31
C PHE A 133 -5.49 -4.25 -20.11
N LYS A 134 -4.92 -5.43 -20.38
CA LYS A 134 -3.71 -5.59 -21.15
C LYS A 134 -3.90 -6.74 -22.13
N SER A 135 -4.10 -6.37 -23.38
CA SER A 135 -4.30 -7.32 -24.47
C SER A 135 -3.15 -8.32 -24.60
N ALA A 136 -3.52 -9.59 -24.73
CA ALA A 136 -2.60 -10.66 -25.09
C ALA A 136 -2.12 -10.53 -26.55
N TYR A 137 -2.90 -9.85 -27.40
CA TYR A 137 -2.57 -9.62 -28.80
C TYR A 137 -1.45 -8.59 -28.96
N ARG A 138 -0.66 -8.79 -30.02
CA ARG A 138 0.47 -7.93 -30.36
C ARG A 138 0.39 -7.46 -31.81
N ALA A 139 0.82 -6.23 -32.02
CA ALA A 139 1.09 -5.64 -33.32
C ALA A 139 2.55 -5.16 -33.34
N ASP A 140 3.30 -5.52 -34.39
CA ASP A 140 4.71 -5.15 -34.53
C ASP A 140 5.57 -5.47 -33.28
N SER A 141 5.30 -6.61 -32.66
CA SER A 141 5.93 -7.10 -31.42
C SER A 141 5.62 -6.32 -30.13
N ILE A 142 4.72 -5.34 -30.18
CA ILE A 142 4.25 -4.56 -29.02
C ILE A 142 2.81 -4.99 -28.69
N THR A 143 2.42 -5.01 -27.40
CA THR A 143 1.01 -5.24 -27.03
C THR A 143 0.12 -4.16 -27.65
N ILE A 144 -1.04 -4.54 -28.18
CA ILE A 144 -1.95 -3.57 -28.80
C ILE A 144 -2.52 -2.59 -27.78
N SER A 145 -2.54 -2.92 -26.49
CA SER A 145 -2.84 -1.99 -25.39
C SER A 145 -1.55 -1.44 -24.78
N TRP A 146 -0.74 -0.75 -25.59
CA TRP A 146 0.61 -0.30 -25.23
C TRP A 146 0.64 0.60 -23.99
N GLN A 147 -0.43 1.39 -23.78
CA GLN A 147 -0.55 2.33 -22.66
C GLN A 147 -0.75 1.61 -21.32
N SER A 148 -1.11 0.31 -21.32
CA SER A 148 -1.20 -0.50 -20.08
C SER A 148 0.09 -0.43 -19.26
N LEU A 149 1.26 -0.44 -19.91
CA LEU A 149 2.56 -0.35 -19.24
C LEU A 149 2.78 0.99 -18.51
N GLN A 150 2.13 2.06 -18.94
CA GLN A 150 2.21 3.35 -18.26
C GLN A 150 1.40 3.34 -16.96
N PHE A 151 0.18 2.79 -17.00
CA PHE A 151 -0.65 2.62 -15.81
C PHE A 151 0.01 1.66 -14.81
N ILE A 152 0.53 0.52 -15.27
CA ILE A 152 1.24 -0.43 -14.39
C ILE A 152 2.37 0.29 -13.64
N LYS A 153 3.24 1.02 -14.35
CA LYS A 153 4.32 1.78 -13.73
C LYS A 153 3.82 2.88 -12.79
N LEU A 154 2.72 3.53 -13.12
CA LEU A 154 2.10 4.55 -12.28
C LEU A 154 1.70 3.95 -10.92
N PHE A 155 0.96 2.85 -10.94
CA PHE A 155 0.51 2.20 -9.71
C PHE A 155 1.66 1.57 -8.94
N GLU A 156 2.58 0.84 -9.59
CA GLU A 156 3.76 0.27 -8.94
C GLU A 156 4.63 1.32 -8.23
N SER A 157 4.71 2.53 -8.80
CA SER A 157 5.51 3.62 -8.24
C SER A 157 4.92 4.26 -6.99
N TYR A 158 3.60 4.20 -6.83
CA TYR A 158 2.87 5.06 -5.88
C TYR A 158 1.96 4.31 -4.92
N LEU A 159 1.49 3.12 -5.28
CA LEU A 159 0.63 2.30 -4.45
C LEU A 159 1.40 1.08 -3.89
N PRO A 160 0.91 0.53 -2.76
CA PRO A 160 1.32 -0.78 -2.27
C PRO A 160 1.31 -1.87 -3.35
N GLU A 161 2.17 -2.86 -3.18
CA GLU A 161 2.19 -4.05 -4.05
C GLU A 161 0.81 -4.76 -4.08
N ASP A 162 0.52 -5.53 -5.12
CA ASP A 162 -0.70 -6.34 -5.27
C ASP A 162 -2.04 -5.58 -5.33
N ILE A 163 -2.07 -4.25 -5.18
CA ILE A 163 -3.31 -3.46 -5.38
C ILE A 163 -3.77 -3.50 -6.83
N CYS A 164 -2.82 -3.60 -7.76
CA CYS A 164 -3.06 -3.58 -9.19
C CYS A 164 -2.69 -4.92 -9.82
N TYR A 165 -3.53 -5.40 -10.73
CA TYR A 165 -3.25 -6.57 -11.56
C TYR A 165 -3.59 -6.30 -13.03
N THR A 166 -3.10 -7.15 -13.93
CA THR A 166 -3.43 -7.08 -15.36
C THR A 166 -4.41 -8.16 -15.73
N ILE A 167 -5.34 -7.86 -16.63
CA ILE A 167 -6.30 -8.83 -17.17
C ILE A 167 -6.33 -8.72 -18.70
N ASP A 168 -6.36 -9.84 -19.40
CA ASP A 168 -6.49 -9.86 -20.86
C ASP A 168 -7.92 -10.19 -21.32
N GLU A 169 -8.11 -10.29 -22.63
CA GLU A 169 -9.41 -10.61 -23.24
C GLU A 169 -9.97 -11.94 -22.78
N GLU A 170 -9.13 -12.96 -22.73
CA GLU A 170 -9.54 -14.33 -22.48
C GLU A 170 -9.90 -14.48 -21.00
N GLU A 171 -9.06 -13.96 -20.11
CA GLU A 171 -9.32 -13.95 -18.68
C GLU A 171 -10.58 -13.14 -18.35
N LEU A 172 -10.71 -11.93 -18.89
CA LEU A 172 -11.90 -11.10 -18.68
C LEU A 172 -13.18 -11.82 -19.14
N ALA A 173 -13.13 -12.53 -20.26
CA ALA A 173 -14.26 -13.27 -20.80
C ALA A 173 -14.61 -14.53 -19.99
N GLN A 174 -13.60 -15.27 -19.52
CA GLN A 174 -13.81 -16.56 -18.86
C GLN A 174 -14.11 -16.40 -17.37
N THR A 175 -13.23 -15.72 -16.65
CA THR A 175 -13.32 -15.57 -15.19
C THR A 175 -14.08 -14.30 -14.83
N GLY A 176 -13.75 -13.18 -15.48
CA GLY A 176 -14.21 -11.85 -15.09
C GLY A 176 -13.18 -11.16 -14.21
N LEU A 177 -13.61 -10.12 -13.48
CA LEU A 177 -12.73 -9.37 -12.57
C LEU A 177 -12.72 -10.00 -11.18
N ASP A 178 -11.67 -9.71 -10.40
CA ASP A 178 -11.58 -10.13 -8.99
C ASP A 178 -12.72 -9.47 -8.19
N GLU A 179 -13.24 -10.15 -7.17
CA GLU A 179 -14.35 -9.63 -6.35
C GLU A 179 -14.00 -8.34 -5.60
N ASN A 180 -12.71 -8.10 -5.36
CA ASN A 180 -12.21 -6.89 -4.71
C ASN A 180 -11.97 -5.74 -5.69
N THR A 181 -12.05 -5.99 -6.99
CA THR A 181 -11.82 -4.97 -8.01
C THR A 181 -12.89 -3.89 -7.93
N GLU A 182 -12.45 -2.64 -7.84
CA GLU A 182 -13.31 -1.45 -7.84
C GLU A 182 -13.13 -0.63 -9.13
N LEU A 183 -12.00 -0.77 -9.80
CA LEU A 183 -11.66 -0.01 -11.00
C LEU A 183 -11.08 -0.93 -12.09
N LEU A 184 -11.73 -0.96 -13.25
CA LEU A 184 -11.16 -1.48 -14.49
C LEU A 184 -10.66 -0.31 -15.34
N ILE A 185 -9.37 -0.30 -15.65
CA ILE A 185 -8.75 0.63 -16.59
C ILE A 185 -8.63 -0.06 -17.94
N MET A 186 -9.19 0.55 -18.98
CA MET A 186 -9.04 0.14 -20.38
C MET A 186 -8.16 1.17 -21.11
N PRO A 187 -6.85 0.91 -21.25
CA PRO A 187 -5.93 1.84 -21.89
C PRO A 187 -6.18 1.93 -23.40
N ALA A 188 -5.67 2.98 -24.05
CA ALA A 188 -5.80 3.14 -25.49
C ALA A 188 -5.18 1.96 -26.26
N PHE A 189 -5.82 1.61 -27.36
CA PHE A 189 -5.38 0.58 -28.28
C PHE A 189 -4.56 1.20 -29.42
N THR A 190 -3.57 0.46 -29.92
CA THR A 190 -2.84 0.79 -31.15
C THR A 190 -3.82 1.00 -32.30
N VAL A 191 -3.56 1.99 -33.15
CA VAL A 191 -4.37 2.27 -34.35
C VAL A 191 -3.78 1.51 -35.53
N LYS A 192 -4.62 0.89 -36.37
CA LYS A 192 -4.17 0.25 -37.61
C LYS A 192 -4.48 1.13 -38.82
N GLY A 193 -3.48 1.84 -39.32
CA GLY A 193 -3.65 2.80 -40.41
C GLY A 193 -4.56 3.95 -39.97
N GLU A 194 -5.69 4.13 -40.64
CA GLU A 194 -6.73 5.11 -40.29
C GLU A 194 -7.89 4.50 -39.47
N ASN A 195 -7.85 3.19 -39.19
CA ASN A 195 -8.91 2.51 -38.46
C ASN A 195 -8.58 2.43 -36.96
N TYR A 196 -9.24 3.29 -36.19
CA TYR A 196 -9.09 3.40 -34.74
C TYR A 196 -9.72 2.25 -33.96
N THR A 197 -10.67 1.51 -34.55
CA THR A 197 -11.36 0.42 -33.87
C THR A 197 -10.88 -0.96 -34.31
N TYR A 198 -10.00 -1.07 -35.30
CA TYR A 198 -9.63 -2.34 -35.93
C TYR A 198 -9.32 -3.47 -34.92
N TYR A 199 -8.47 -3.20 -33.92
CA TYR A 199 -8.11 -4.22 -32.95
C TYR A 199 -9.21 -4.48 -31.92
N ILE A 200 -10.00 -3.45 -31.58
CA ILE A 200 -11.17 -3.58 -30.71
C ILE A 200 -12.22 -4.47 -31.39
N ASP A 201 -12.49 -4.23 -32.68
CA ASP A 201 -13.34 -5.08 -33.52
C ASP A 201 -12.83 -6.51 -33.58
N SER A 202 -11.51 -6.69 -33.66
CA SER A 202 -10.89 -8.01 -33.69
C SER A 202 -11.11 -8.76 -32.37
N ILE A 203 -11.03 -8.07 -31.23
CA ILE A 203 -11.26 -8.65 -29.90
C ILE A 203 -12.75 -8.96 -29.68
N VAL A 204 -13.64 -8.00 -29.93
CA VAL A 204 -15.08 -8.21 -29.78
C VAL A 204 -15.58 -9.28 -30.75
N GLY A 205 -14.98 -9.36 -31.94
CA GLY A 205 -15.25 -10.39 -32.95
C GLY A 205 -14.85 -11.82 -32.56
N LEU A 206 -14.13 -12.02 -31.45
CA LEU A 206 -13.82 -13.37 -30.93
C LEU A 206 -15.07 -14.11 -30.43
N GLY A 207 -16.19 -13.41 -30.24
CA GLY A 207 -17.45 -14.00 -29.79
C GLY A 207 -17.51 -14.28 -28.29
N TYR A 208 -16.60 -13.67 -27.51
CA TYR A 208 -16.64 -13.71 -26.05
C TYR A 208 -17.81 -12.90 -25.49
N ASP A 209 -18.41 -13.38 -24.41
CA ASP A 209 -19.47 -12.68 -23.68
C ASP A 209 -18.89 -11.68 -22.66
N PHE A 210 -18.20 -10.66 -23.18
CA PHE A 210 -17.68 -9.58 -22.35
C PHE A 210 -18.78 -8.84 -21.60
N LYS A 211 -19.96 -8.70 -22.21
CA LYS A 211 -21.05 -7.92 -21.63
C LYS A 211 -21.52 -8.51 -20.31
N SER A 212 -21.73 -9.82 -20.23
CA SER A 212 -22.15 -10.46 -18.97
C SER A 212 -21.14 -10.23 -17.84
N LYS A 213 -19.84 -10.27 -18.15
CA LYS A 213 -18.77 -10.07 -17.17
C LYS A 213 -18.67 -8.61 -16.71
N LEU A 214 -18.79 -7.67 -17.64
CA LEU A 214 -18.83 -6.24 -17.32
C LEU A 214 -20.12 -5.87 -16.57
N ASP A 215 -21.27 -6.47 -16.89
CA ASP A 215 -22.54 -6.26 -16.19
C ASP A 215 -22.42 -6.71 -14.73
N ALA A 216 -21.82 -7.89 -14.48
CA ALA A 216 -21.56 -8.38 -13.13
C ALA A 216 -20.70 -7.39 -12.33
N PHE A 217 -19.58 -6.93 -12.90
CA PHE A 217 -18.69 -5.95 -12.28
C PHE A 217 -19.39 -4.62 -11.96
N LEU A 218 -20.06 -4.02 -12.96
CA LEU A 218 -20.75 -2.75 -12.80
C LEU A 218 -21.92 -2.85 -11.80
N SER A 219 -22.63 -3.97 -11.78
CA SER A 219 -23.72 -4.20 -10.81
C SER A 219 -23.22 -4.30 -9.37
N GLY A 220 -21.95 -4.69 -9.18
CA GLY A 220 -21.25 -4.68 -7.90
C GLY A 220 -20.76 -3.30 -7.45
N GLY A 221 -20.98 -2.25 -8.25
CA GLY A 221 -20.49 -0.90 -7.99
C GLY A 221 -19.10 -0.60 -8.57
N GLY A 222 -18.57 -1.50 -9.40
CA GLY A 222 -17.32 -1.29 -10.11
C GLY A 222 -17.37 -0.11 -11.08
N MET A 223 -16.20 0.48 -11.34
CA MET A 223 -16.04 1.60 -12.27
C MET A 223 -15.15 1.21 -13.44
N ILE A 224 -15.50 1.65 -14.65
CA ILE A 224 -14.65 1.50 -15.83
C ILE A 224 -14.09 2.87 -16.21
N TYR A 225 -12.77 2.96 -16.35
CA TYR A 225 -12.06 4.10 -16.90
C TYR A 225 -11.48 3.74 -18.26
N THR A 226 -11.75 4.51 -19.30
CA THR A 226 -11.28 4.27 -20.67
C THR A 226 -10.39 5.41 -21.16
N GLU A 227 -9.34 5.09 -21.90
CA GLU A 227 -8.47 6.06 -22.57
C GLU A 227 -8.59 5.98 -24.10
N GLY A 228 -8.68 7.14 -24.74
CA GLY A 228 -8.70 7.26 -26.21
C GLY A 228 -9.77 6.36 -26.87
N ASN A 229 -9.35 5.59 -27.86
CA ASN A 229 -10.24 4.69 -28.63
C ASN A 229 -10.76 3.50 -27.81
N ALA A 230 -10.26 3.24 -26.60
CA ALA A 230 -10.76 2.13 -25.78
C ALA A 230 -12.25 2.27 -25.43
N ALA A 231 -12.79 3.49 -25.42
CA ALA A 231 -14.22 3.72 -25.23
C ALA A 231 -15.10 3.03 -26.30
N SER A 232 -14.57 2.82 -27.52
CA SER A 232 -15.28 2.05 -28.56
C SER A 232 -15.51 0.58 -28.15
N PHE A 233 -14.74 0.04 -27.19
CA PHE A 233 -15.01 -1.28 -26.63
C PHE A 233 -16.34 -1.29 -25.85
N LEU A 234 -16.60 -0.24 -25.07
CA LEU A 234 -17.85 -0.08 -24.31
C LEU A 234 -19.05 0.15 -25.24
N GLU A 235 -18.87 0.91 -26.31
CA GLU A 235 -19.88 1.05 -27.36
C GLU A 235 -20.22 -0.32 -27.99
N LYS A 236 -19.20 -1.09 -28.39
CA LYS A 236 -19.40 -2.40 -29.05
C LYS A 236 -19.98 -3.47 -28.13
N THR A 237 -19.83 -3.32 -26.83
CA THR A 237 -20.45 -4.18 -25.81
C THR A 237 -21.83 -3.68 -25.35
N GLY A 238 -22.29 -2.54 -25.88
CA GLY A 238 -23.64 -2.03 -25.70
C GLY A 238 -23.86 -1.14 -24.49
N TYR A 239 -22.79 -0.60 -23.88
CA TYR A 239 -22.88 0.37 -22.78
C TYR A 239 -23.02 1.82 -23.27
N LEU A 240 -22.63 2.08 -24.51
CA LEU A 240 -22.79 3.38 -25.17
C LEU A 240 -23.63 3.20 -26.43
N GLU A 241 -24.37 4.23 -26.83
CA GLU A 241 -25.12 4.22 -28.09
C GLU A 241 -24.15 4.14 -29.28
N SER A 242 -24.53 3.45 -30.35
CA SER A 242 -23.67 3.35 -31.53
C SER A 242 -23.48 4.72 -32.18
N GLY A 243 -22.23 5.08 -32.46
CA GLY A 243 -21.84 6.41 -32.94
C GLY A 243 -21.55 7.41 -31.83
N THR A 244 -21.38 6.97 -30.57
CA THR A 244 -20.98 7.87 -29.47
C THR A 244 -19.51 8.26 -29.58
N ILE A 245 -18.68 7.38 -30.15
CA ILE A 245 -17.23 7.60 -30.29
C ILE A 245 -16.91 7.97 -31.74
N ASP A 246 -16.33 9.15 -31.94
CA ASP A 246 -15.91 9.71 -33.24
C ASP A 246 -14.58 9.13 -33.75
#